data_AF-A0A411X3P4-F1
#
_entry.id   AF-A0A411X3P4-F1
#
_cell.length_a   1.000
_cell.length_b   1.000
_cell.length_c   1.000
_cell.angle_alpha   90.00
_cell.angle_beta   90.00
_cell.angle_gamma   90.00
#
_symmetry.space_group_name_H-M   'P 1'
#
loop_
_entity.id
_entity.type
_entity.pdbx_description
1 polymer ?
#
loop_
_entity_poly.entity_id
_entity_poly.type
_entity_poly.pdbx_seq_one_letter_code
_entity_poly.pdbx_strand_id
1 'polypeptide(L)'
;MHKWVAAALAASITVGLAPAFAAPDDASSRTATPAEQESFFDWYGARHAGRGLLRPQFNVIREEGKRGKRGKRRVTAIVDGPAQRAVLPLCRQPRGVYEYDPRASKEARWSESGPPQTLVWIHHAPQCGAQPDTPVRLFQPLAEMDILMLLQQHPSILGSARLLMAGNTSCAPSRSRGYRLTGLDRGKDGLPVLVFASDIAGEARVSVRRTRNELLPWSVACSGAR
;
A
#
# COMPACT_ATOMS: atom_id res chain seq x y z
N MET A 1 -58.69 -40.26 -19.09
CA MET A 1 -58.95 -40.51 -20.52
C MET A 1 -58.69 -39.19 -21.26
N HIS A 2 -57.74 -39.21 -22.21
CA HIS A 2 -57.43 -38.15 -23.19
C HIS A 2 -56.76 -36.87 -22.67
N LYS A 3 -55.76 -36.25 -23.30
CA LYS A 3 -54.80 -36.54 -24.38
C LYS A 3 -53.79 -35.37 -24.32
N TRP A 4 -52.54 -35.62 -24.70
CA TRP A 4 -51.43 -34.67 -24.77
C TRP A 4 -51.66 -33.53 -25.79
N VAL A 5 -51.05 -32.36 -25.57
CA VAL A 5 -50.38 -31.58 -26.65
C VAL A 5 -49.16 -30.85 -26.08
N ALA A 6 -47.98 -31.22 -26.59
CA ALA A 6 -46.73 -30.48 -26.46
C ALA A 6 -46.68 -29.40 -27.56
N ALA A 7 -46.18 -28.21 -27.23
CA ALA A 7 -45.80 -27.19 -28.22
C ALA A 7 -44.37 -26.73 -27.92
N ALA A 8 -43.45 -27.18 -28.78
CA ALA A 8 -42.05 -26.79 -28.79
C ALA A 8 -41.90 -25.44 -29.49
N LEU A 9 -41.34 -24.44 -28.79
CA LEU A 9 -40.88 -23.19 -29.39
C LEU A 9 -39.37 -23.27 -29.57
N ALA A 10 -38.95 -23.44 -30.83
CA ALA A 10 -37.57 -23.37 -31.26
C ALA A 10 -37.15 -21.90 -31.41
N ALA A 11 -36.21 -21.44 -30.58
CA ALA A 11 -35.56 -20.14 -30.74
C ALA A 11 -34.22 -20.33 -31.45
N SER A 12 -34.10 -19.76 -32.65
CA SER A 12 -32.90 -19.77 -33.47
C SER A 12 -31.84 -18.83 -32.88
N ILE A 13 -30.68 -19.37 -32.51
CA ILE A 13 -29.51 -18.60 -32.08
C ILE A 13 -28.71 -18.21 -33.32
N THR A 14 -28.79 -16.94 -33.73
CA THR A 14 -27.85 -16.33 -34.66
C THR A 14 -26.59 -15.89 -33.91
N VAL A 15 -25.55 -16.73 -33.96
CA VAL A 15 -24.21 -16.37 -33.48
C VAL A 15 -23.57 -15.43 -34.51
N GLY A 16 -23.65 -14.13 -34.28
CA GLY A 16 -22.83 -13.15 -34.98
C GLY A 16 -21.38 -13.28 -34.52
N LEU A 17 -20.47 -13.66 -35.42
CA LEU A 17 -19.03 -13.50 -35.23
C LEU A 17 -18.70 -12.01 -35.20
N ALA A 18 -18.61 -11.44 -34.00
CA ALA A 18 -17.94 -10.17 -33.80
C ALA A 18 -16.41 -10.38 -33.92
N PRO A 19 -15.69 -9.50 -34.64
CA PRO A 19 -14.23 -9.56 -34.68
C PRO A 19 -13.68 -9.34 -33.27
N ALA A 20 -12.78 -10.23 -32.85
CA ALA A 20 -12.01 -10.09 -31.64
C ALA A 20 -11.17 -8.81 -31.76
N PHE A 21 -11.64 -7.73 -31.15
CA PHE A 21 -10.78 -6.63 -30.77
C PHE A 21 -9.77 -7.19 -29.78
N ALA A 22 -8.53 -7.39 -30.25
CA ALA A 22 -7.39 -7.58 -29.38
C ALA A 22 -7.40 -6.42 -28.38
N ALA A 23 -7.69 -6.73 -27.12
CA ALA A 23 -7.53 -5.79 -26.04
C ALA A 23 -6.07 -5.31 -26.07
N PRO A 24 -5.80 -4.00 -25.98
CA PRO A 24 -4.44 -3.53 -25.80
C PRO A 24 -3.88 -4.21 -24.54
N ASP A 25 -2.72 -4.86 -24.68
CA ASP A 25 -1.93 -5.38 -23.56
C ASP A 25 -1.78 -4.26 -22.54
N ASP A 26 -2.53 -4.38 -21.45
CA ASP A 26 -2.42 -3.47 -20.32
C ASP A 26 -1.00 -3.60 -19.80
N ALA A 27 -0.23 -2.52 -19.94
CA ALA A 27 1.18 -2.44 -19.59
C ALA A 27 1.42 -2.41 -18.07
N SER A 28 0.65 -3.18 -17.30
CA SER A 28 0.53 -3.10 -15.85
C SER A 28 0.94 -4.41 -15.19
N SER A 29 1.94 -4.36 -14.30
CA SER A 29 2.26 -5.38 -13.29
C SER A 29 2.42 -6.82 -13.81
N ARG A 30 3.67 -7.25 -14.08
CA ARG A 30 3.97 -8.68 -14.27
C ARG A 30 4.33 -9.34 -12.94
N THR A 31 4.18 -10.65 -12.85
CA THR A 31 4.78 -11.46 -11.78
C THR A 31 6.30 -11.52 -11.94
N ALA A 32 7.05 -11.58 -10.83
CA ALA A 32 8.49 -11.85 -10.86
C ALA A 32 8.78 -13.22 -11.48
N THR A 33 9.82 -13.29 -12.31
CA THR A 33 10.22 -14.54 -12.96
C THR A 33 10.78 -15.54 -11.94
N PRO A 34 10.74 -16.86 -12.21
CA PRO A 34 11.35 -17.85 -11.33
C PRO A 34 12.83 -17.56 -11.04
N ALA A 35 13.61 -17.14 -12.05
CA ALA A 35 15.02 -16.78 -11.89
C ALA A 35 15.23 -15.56 -10.97
N GLU A 36 14.35 -14.56 -11.03
CA GLU A 36 14.40 -13.40 -10.11
C GLU A 36 14.10 -13.85 -8.68
N GLN A 37 13.09 -14.69 -8.49
CA GLN A 37 12.71 -15.21 -7.18
C GLN A 37 13.83 -16.06 -6.57
N GLU A 38 14.37 -17.01 -7.32
CA GLU A 38 15.49 -17.86 -6.90
C GLU A 38 16.72 -17.02 -6.55
N SER A 39 17.06 -16.02 -7.39
CA SER A 39 18.18 -15.12 -7.09
C SER A 39 18.00 -14.34 -5.78
N PHE A 40 16.75 -14.00 -5.42
CA PHE A 40 16.45 -13.35 -4.15
C PHE A 40 16.60 -14.31 -2.98
N PHE A 41 16.07 -15.54 -3.10
CA PHE A 41 16.18 -16.55 -2.06
C PHE A 41 17.65 -16.89 -1.76
N ASP A 42 18.47 -17.11 -2.79
CA ASP A 42 19.91 -17.33 -2.68
C ASP A 42 20.59 -16.19 -1.92
N TRP A 43 20.38 -14.95 -2.39
CA TRP A 43 21.02 -13.76 -1.83
C TRP A 43 20.57 -13.49 -0.39
N TYR A 44 19.27 -13.58 -0.12
CA TYR A 44 18.69 -13.29 1.18
C TYR A 44 19.12 -14.33 2.22
N GLY A 45 19.08 -15.62 1.84
CA GLY A 45 19.49 -16.72 2.70
C GLY A 45 20.97 -16.66 3.09
N ALA A 46 21.84 -16.31 2.14
CA ALA A 46 23.28 -16.12 2.41
C ALA A 46 23.54 -14.97 3.40
N ARG A 47 22.74 -13.90 3.35
CA ARG A 47 22.97 -12.66 4.13
C ARG A 47 22.24 -12.61 5.48
N HIS A 48 21.17 -13.39 5.63
CA HIS A 48 20.30 -13.41 6.82
C HIS A 48 20.19 -14.80 7.45
N ALA A 49 21.27 -15.60 7.37
CA ALA A 49 21.32 -16.93 7.97
C ALA A 49 20.78 -16.94 9.41
N GLY A 50 19.85 -17.86 9.70
CA GLY A 50 19.17 -17.97 10.99
C GLY A 50 17.86 -17.17 11.12
N ARG A 51 17.57 -16.23 10.22
CA ARG A 51 16.23 -15.62 10.09
C ARG A 51 15.49 -16.37 9.01
N GLY A 52 14.65 -17.34 9.41
CA GLY A 52 13.81 -18.10 8.47
C GLY A 52 13.08 -17.16 7.50
N LEU A 53 13.06 -17.52 6.21
CA LEU A 53 12.40 -16.72 5.19
C LEU A 53 10.88 -16.74 5.43
N LEU A 54 10.36 -15.66 5.97
CA LEU A 54 8.95 -15.36 5.91
C LEU A 54 8.64 -14.98 4.47
N ARG A 55 7.70 -15.71 3.88
CA ARG A 55 7.38 -15.75 2.44
C ARG A 55 7.48 -14.36 1.77
N PRO A 56 8.50 -14.10 0.92
CA PRO A 56 8.65 -12.80 0.27
C PRO A 56 7.51 -12.55 -0.70
N GLN A 57 7.10 -11.29 -0.78
CA GLN A 57 6.16 -10.79 -1.78
C GLN A 57 6.93 -10.02 -2.86
N PHE A 58 6.73 -10.37 -4.12
CA PHE A 58 7.41 -9.70 -5.23
C PHE A 58 6.46 -8.77 -5.95
N ASN A 59 6.94 -7.58 -6.28
CA ASN A 59 6.23 -6.61 -7.10
C ASN A 59 7.14 -6.17 -8.27
N VAL A 60 6.59 -6.14 -9.49
CA VAL A 60 7.31 -5.70 -10.68
C VAL A 60 6.57 -4.53 -11.31
N ILE A 61 7.16 -3.36 -11.19
CA ILE A 61 6.59 -2.11 -11.70
C ILE A 61 7.40 -1.68 -12.92
N ARG A 62 6.71 -1.19 -13.94
CA ARG A 62 7.34 -0.50 -15.06
C ARG A 62 7.31 0.98 -14.76
N GLU A 63 8.48 1.58 -14.57
CA GLU A 63 8.58 3.02 -14.41
C GLU A 63 8.18 3.70 -15.73
N GLU A 64 7.55 4.88 -15.62
CA GLU A 64 7.18 5.66 -16.79
C GLU A 64 8.45 6.21 -17.45
N GLY A 65 8.63 5.91 -18.74
CA GLY A 65 9.78 6.39 -19.49
C GLY A 65 9.58 7.83 -19.96
N LYS A 66 10.63 8.65 -19.96
CA LYS A 66 10.57 9.99 -20.58
C LYS A 66 10.36 9.86 -22.10
N ARG A 67 9.38 10.60 -22.63
CA ARG A 67 9.15 10.88 -24.08
C ARG A 67 9.39 9.68 -25.01
N GLY A 68 8.42 8.78 -25.13
CA GLY A 68 8.42 7.71 -26.14
C GLY A 68 9.40 6.55 -25.88
N LYS A 69 10.23 6.62 -24.84
CA LYS A 69 11.10 5.50 -24.44
C LYS A 69 10.37 4.53 -23.52
N ARG A 70 10.57 3.24 -23.77
CA ARG A 70 10.19 2.15 -22.86
C ARG A 70 10.87 2.38 -21.51
N GLY A 71 10.10 2.64 -20.45
CA GLY A 71 10.65 2.89 -19.12
C GLY A 71 11.28 1.66 -18.46
N LYS A 72 12.12 1.90 -17.46
CA LYS A 72 12.90 0.87 -16.75
C LYS A 72 11.94 -0.03 -15.96
N ARG A 73 12.20 -1.33 -15.96
CA ARG A 73 11.50 -2.27 -15.08
C ARG A 73 12.20 -2.26 -13.72
N ARG A 74 11.43 -2.11 -12.65
CA ARG A 74 11.90 -2.21 -11.27
C ARG A 74 11.23 -3.41 -10.62
N VAL A 75 12.05 -4.32 -10.13
CA VAL A 75 11.61 -5.50 -9.38
C VAL A 75 11.95 -5.25 -7.92
N THR A 76 10.95 -5.39 -7.06
CA THR A 76 11.09 -5.22 -5.61
C THR A 76 10.63 -6.48 -4.91
N ALA A 77 11.35 -6.89 -3.87
CA ALA A 77 10.94 -7.95 -2.96
C ALA A 77 10.65 -7.34 -1.59
N ILE A 78 9.55 -7.75 -0.98
CA ILE A 78 9.12 -7.32 0.35
C ILE A 78 9.17 -8.54 1.26
N VAL A 79 9.87 -8.42 2.39
CA VAL A 79 9.93 -9.46 3.43
C VAL A 79 9.37 -8.88 4.70
N ASP A 80 8.25 -9.41 5.14
CA ASP A 80 7.66 -9.05 6.42
C ASP A 80 8.15 -9.99 7.51
N GLY A 81 8.66 -9.41 8.60
CA GLY A 81 9.05 -10.14 9.80
C GLY A 81 7.84 -10.71 10.56
N PRO A 82 8.07 -11.39 11.68
CA PRO A 82 6.97 -11.86 12.52
C PRO A 82 6.20 -10.66 13.10
N ALA A 83 4.87 -10.74 13.07
CA ALA A 83 4.02 -9.77 13.76
C ALA A 83 4.20 -9.92 15.27
N GLN A 84 4.45 -8.80 15.94
CA GLN A 84 4.68 -8.74 17.38
C GLN A 84 3.67 -7.79 18.03
N ARG A 85 3.26 -8.12 19.25
CA ARG A 85 2.50 -7.21 20.08
C ARG A 85 3.42 -6.12 20.62
N ALA A 86 3.03 -4.87 20.45
CA ALA A 86 3.67 -3.75 21.12
C ALA A 86 3.02 -3.54 22.50
N VAL A 87 1.73 -3.19 22.48
CA VAL A 87 0.84 -3.04 23.64
C VAL A 87 -0.56 -3.49 23.21
N LEU A 88 -1.48 -3.88 24.10
CA LEU A 88 -2.86 -4.16 23.68
C LEU A 88 -3.58 -2.82 23.37
N PRO A 89 -4.24 -2.64 22.20
CA PRO A 89 -4.43 -3.55 21.07
C PRO A 89 -3.51 -3.30 19.85
N LEU A 90 -2.34 -2.71 20.02
CA LEU A 90 -1.38 -2.40 18.97
C LEU A 90 -0.49 -3.59 18.57
N CYS A 91 -0.53 -3.94 17.28
CA CYS A 91 0.41 -4.84 16.64
C CYS A 91 1.43 -4.08 15.80
N ARG A 92 2.65 -4.61 15.73
CA ARG A 92 3.75 -4.11 14.90
C ARG A 92 4.39 -5.24 14.11
N GLN A 93 4.87 -4.94 12.91
CA GLN A 93 5.57 -5.91 12.08
C GLN A 93 6.68 -5.22 11.30
N PRO A 94 7.96 -5.63 11.45
CA PRO A 94 9.03 -5.05 10.66
C PRO A 94 8.90 -5.51 9.21
N ARG A 95 9.20 -4.62 8.27
CA ARG A 95 9.14 -4.86 6.82
C ARG A 95 10.46 -4.44 6.19
N GLY A 96 11.13 -5.40 5.54
CA GLY A 96 12.25 -5.15 4.65
C GLY A 96 11.76 -4.99 3.22
N VAL A 97 12.28 -3.99 2.51
CA VAL A 97 12.05 -3.80 1.08
C VAL A 97 13.39 -3.88 0.37
N TYR A 98 13.46 -4.68 -0.69
CA TYR A 98 14.67 -4.94 -1.42
C TYR A 98 14.47 -4.65 -2.90
N GLU A 99 15.47 -4.06 -3.51
CA GLU A 99 15.47 -3.71 -4.92
C GLU A 99 16.44 -4.58 -5.72
N TYR A 100 15.99 -4.94 -6.91
CA TYR A 100 16.76 -5.70 -7.88
C TYR A 100 17.49 -4.78 -8.87
N ASP A 101 18.81 -4.96 -9.00
CA ASP A 101 19.60 -4.40 -10.08
C ASP A 101 20.10 -5.49 -11.04
N PRO A 102 19.53 -5.59 -12.25
CA PRO A 102 19.96 -6.61 -13.23
C PRO A 102 21.40 -6.42 -13.72
N ARG A 103 22.00 -5.24 -13.55
CA ARG A 103 23.35 -4.93 -14.04
C ARG A 103 24.45 -5.22 -13.01
N ALA A 104 24.07 -5.43 -11.76
CA ALA A 104 25.02 -5.72 -10.70
C ALA A 104 25.47 -7.19 -10.71
N SER A 105 26.61 -7.45 -10.06
CA SER A 105 27.13 -8.80 -9.83
C SER A 105 26.13 -9.63 -8.99
N LYS A 106 26.29 -10.96 -8.93
CA LYS A 106 25.35 -11.83 -8.19
C LYS A 106 25.21 -11.40 -6.73
N GLU A 107 26.29 -10.95 -6.10
CA GLU A 107 26.36 -10.55 -4.69
C GLU A 107 25.70 -9.19 -4.41
N ALA A 108 25.73 -8.28 -5.39
CA ALA A 108 25.19 -6.92 -5.30
C ALA A 108 23.86 -6.73 -6.07
N ARG A 109 23.32 -7.82 -6.64
CA ARG A 109 22.10 -7.83 -7.45
C ARG A 109 20.86 -7.40 -6.67
N TRP A 110 20.87 -7.65 -5.37
CA TRP A 110 19.83 -7.22 -4.46
C TRP A 110 20.42 -6.30 -3.40
N SER A 111 19.68 -5.27 -3.06
CA SER A 111 20.05 -4.33 -2.01
C SER A 111 18.82 -3.93 -1.21
N GLU A 112 19.01 -3.64 0.07
CA GLU A 112 17.93 -3.07 0.89
C GLU A 112 17.61 -1.65 0.39
N SER A 113 16.32 -1.40 0.21
CA SER A 113 15.80 -0.17 -0.37
C SER A 113 15.10 0.67 0.68
N GLY A 114 15.66 1.84 0.94
CA GLY A 114 15.07 2.84 1.82
C GLY A 114 15.26 2.51 3.31
N PRO A 115 14.69 3.34 4.19
CA PRO A 115 14.78 3.12 5.62
C PRO A 115 13.96 1.87 6.04
N PRO A 116 14.33 1.21 7.16
CA PRO A 116 13.56 0.12 7.73
C PRO A 116 12.10 0.51 7.91
N GLN A 117 11.19 -0.30 7.36
CA GLN A 117 9.76 -0.05 7.48
C GLN A 117 9.18 -0.83 8.66
N THR A 118 8.21 -0.24 9.34
CA THR A 118 7.40 -0.94 10.34
C THR A 118 5.94 -0.76 9.96
N LEU A 119 5.16 -1.83 10.02
CA LEU A 119 3.73 -1.82 9.84
C LEU A 119 3.06 -1.83 11.21
N VAL A 120 1.95 -1.12 11.35
CA VAL A 120 1.14 -1.09 12.56
C VAL A 120 -0.34 -1.22 12.25
N TRP A 121 -1.06 -1.90 13.14
CA TRP A 121 -2.52 -2.03 13.08
C TRP A 121 -3.09 -2.36 14.45
N ILE A 122 -4.41 -2.18 14.59
CA ILE A 122 -5.14 -2.53 15.80
C ILE A 122 -5.64 -3.98 15.68
N HIS A 123 -5.37 -4.78 16.71
CA HIS A 123 -5.90 -6.13 16.86
C HIS A 123 -6.11 -6.48 18.34
N HIS A 124 -7.36 -6.81 18.68
CA HIS A 124 -7.79 -6.96 20.08
C HIS A 124 -7.50 -8.33 20.71
N ALA A 125 -7.19 -9.37 19.91
CA ALA A 125 -6.80 -10.67 20.48
C ALA A 125 -5.44 -10.59 21.19
N PRO A 126 -5.05 -11.56 22.05
CA PRO A 126 -3.77 -11.56 22.78
C PRO A 126 -2.52 -11.78 21.91
N GLN A 127 -2.65 -12.47 20.78
CA GLN A 127 -1.60 -12.61 19.77
C GLN A 127 -1.93 -11.73 18.57
N CYS A 128 -0.90 -11.20 17.90
CA CYS A 128 -1.15 -10.50 16.64
C CYS A 128 -1.64 -11.51 15.60
N GLY A 129 -2.81 -11.23 15.02
CA GLY A 129 -3.37 -12.02 13.92
C GLY A 129 -2.64 -11.76 12.60
N ALA A 130 -3.24 -12.23 11.51
CA ALA A 130 -2.76 -11.91 10.17
C ALA A 130 -2.71 -10.39 9.95
N GLN A 131 -1.69 -9.95 9.20
CA GLN A 131 -1.60 -8.57 8.74
C GLN A 131 -2.86 -8.24 7.92
N PRO A 132 -3.53 -7.10 8.16
CA PRO A 132 -4.64 -6.67 7.32
C PRO A 132 -4.16 -6.37 5.89
N ASP A 133 -5.11 -6.31 4.94
CA ASP A 133 -4.82 -5.93 3.55
C ASP A 133 -4.18 -4.54 3.43
N THR A 134 -4.47 -3.68 4.40
CA THR A 134 -4.13 -2.26 4.37
C THR A 134 -3.45 -1.81 5.67
N PRO A 135 -2.28 -2.37 5.99
CA PRO A 135 -1.57 -1.98 7.21
C PRO A 135 -1.06 -0.55 7.10
N VAL A 136 -0.97 0.13 8.24
CA VAL A 136 -0.47 1.51 8.30
C VAL A 136 1.05 1.47 8.45
N ARG A 137 1.79 2.19 7.60
CA ARG A 137 3.25 2.26 7.69
C ARG A 137 3.70 3.28 8.73
N LEU A 138 4.67 2.94 9.54
CA LEU A 138 5.35 3.85 10.45
C LEU A 138 6.64 4.33 9.79
N PHE A 139 6.65 5.57 9.31
CA PHE A 139 7.80 6.16 8.61
C PHE A 139 8.89 6.68 9.57
N GLN A 140 8.48 7.05 10.78
CA GLN A 140 9.37 7.48 11.87
C GLN A 140 8.89 6.88 13.18
N PRO A 141 9.78 6.55 14.14
CA PRO A 141 9.37 5.99 15.42
C PRO A 141 8.43 6.93 16.19
N LEU A 142 7.24 6.45 16.56
CA LEU A 142 6.28 7.17 17.41
C LEU A 142 6.07 6.39 18.71
N ALA A 143 5.62 7.07 19.77
CA ALA A 143 5.26 6.39 21.01
C ALA A 143 4.02 5.51 20.78
N GLU A 144 3.97 4.35 21.43
CA GLU A 144 2.91 3.35 21.21
C GLU A 144 1.51 3.90 21.49
N MET A 145 1.37 4.72 22.52
CA MET A 145 0.12 5.39 22.85
C MET A 145 -0.29 6.42 21.79
N ASP A 146 0.66 7.16 21.22
CA ASP A 146 0.38 8.09 20.14
C ASP A 146 -0.09 7.33 18.89
N ILE A 147 0.57 6.22 18.55
CA ILE A 147 0.16 5.36 17.43
C ILE A 147 -1.28 4.87 17.63
N LEU A 148 -1.62 4.37 18.82
CA LEU A 148 -2.98 3.94 19.13
C LEU A 148 -4.01 5.05 18.95
N MET A 149 -3.75 6.23 19.54
CA MET A 149 -4.66 7.36 19.43
C MET A 149 -4.83 7.81 17.97
N LEU A 150 -3.74 7.88 17.20
CA LEU A 150 -3.77 8.25 15.78
C LEU A 150 -4.59 7.23 14.97
N LEU A 151 -4.35 5.94 15.17
CA LEU A 151 -5.08 4.87 14.47
C LEU A 151 -6.57 4.88 14.82
N GLN A 152 -6.95 5.16 16.06
CA GLN A 152 -8.36 5.21 16.49
C GLN A 152 -9.07 6.47 16.01
N GLN A 153 -8.41 7.63 16.09
CA GLN A 153 -9.03 8.93 15.83
C GLN A 153 -8.90 9.40 14.37
N HIS A 154 -8.16 8.69 13.51
CA HIS A 154 -7.89 9.12 12.13
C HIS A 154 -9.14 9.53 11.31
N PRO A 155 -10.33 8.91 11.43
CA PRO A 155 -11.48 9.33 10.63
C PRO A 155 -11.98 10.72 11.06
N SER A 156 -12.00 10.99 12.36
CA SER A 156 -12.38 12.31 12.93
C SER A 156 -11.35 13.38 12.57
N ILE A 157 -10.06 13.04 12.68
CA ILE A 157 -8.96 13.93 12.31
C ILE A 157 -9.05 14.31 10.82
N LEU A 158 -9.25 13.35 9.93
CA LEU A 158 -9.42 13.61 8.50
C LEU A 158 -10.65 14.48 8.23
N GLY A 159 -11.78 14.19 8.88
CA GLY A 159 -13.01 15.00 8.78
C GLY A 159 -12.76 16.47 9.11
N SER A 160 -12.07 16.73 10.22
CA SER A 160 -11.69 18.07 10.65
C SER A 160 -10.63 18.71 9.73
N ALA A 161 -9.67 17.91 9.25
CA ALA A 161 -8.59 18.39 8.37
C ALA A 161 -9.13 18.88 7.02
N ARG A 162 -10.26 18.37 6.54
CA ARG A 162 -10.91 18.85 5.32
C ARG A 162 -11.30 20.33 5.39
N LEU A 163 -11.54 20.87 6.59
CA LEU A 163 -11.75 22.30 6.78
C LEU A 163 -10.48 23.11 6.50
N LEU A 164 -9.32 22.60 6.90
CA LEU A 164 -8.01 23.20 6.57
C LEU A 164 -7.64 23.04 5.10
N MET A 165 -8.14 21.99 4.43
CA MET A 165 -8.00 21.82 2.99
C MET A 165 -8.89 22.78 2.20
N ALA A 166 -9.90 23.39 2.81
CA ALA A 166 -10.79 24.33 2.13
C ALA A 166 -10.10 25.69 1.87
N GLY A 167 -10.76 26.55 1.10
CA GLY A 167 -10.25 27.89 0.76
C GLY A 167 -9.27 27.91 -0.42
N ASN A 168 -8.41 28.93 -0.48
CA ASN A 168 -7.41 29.13 -1.53
C ASN A 168 -6.08 28.43 -1.20
N THR A 169 -6.13 27.15 -0.83
CA THR A 169 -4.96 26.33 -0.51
C THR A 169 -4.65 25.37 -1.66
N SER A 170 -3.41 24.87 -1.74
CA SER A 170 -3.04 23.84 -2.71
C SER A 170 -3.78 22.51 -2.50
N CYS A 171 -4.42 22.33 -1.34
CA CYS A 171 -5.23 21.16 -1.00
C CYS A 171 -6.69 21.26 -1.45
N ALA A 172 -7.16 22.45 -1.86
CA ALA A 172 -8.56 22.66 -2.19
C ALA A 172 -9.12 21.71 -3.28
N PRO A 173 -8.38 21.39 -4.37
CA PRO A 173 -8.86 20.46 -5.39
C PRO A 173 -9.03 19.02 -4.90
N SER A 174 -8.36 18.64 -3.82
CA SER A 174 -8.35 17.27 -3.31
C SER A 174 -9.21 17.08 -2.06
N ARG A 175 -9.87 18.12 -1.54
CA ARG A 175 -10.60 18.08 -0.25
C ARG A 175 -11.71 17.02 -0.17
N SER A 176 -12.42 16.79 -1.29
CA SER A 176 -13.57 15.89 -1.36
C SER A 176 -13.21 14.47 -1.83
N ARG A 177 -11.92 14.18 -2.03
CA ARG A 177 -11.46 12.88 -2.48
C ARG A 177 -11.64 11.81 -1.40
N GLY A 178 -11.70 10.55 -1.86
CA GLY A 178 -11.57 9.39 -0.99
C GLY A 178 -10.15 9.32 -0.47
N TYR A 179 -9.97 9.32 0.85
CA TYR A 179 -8.67 9.19 1.50
C TYR A 179 -8.64 7.93 2.35
N ARG A 180 -7.53 7.21 2.30
CA ARG A 180 -7.25 6.07 3.18
C ARG A 180 -5.97 6.36 3.95
N LEU A 181 -5.96 6.06 5.25
CA LEU A 181 -4.75 6.13 6.05
C LEU A 181 -3.74 5.10 5.53
N THR A 182 -2.52 5.54 5.22
CA THR A 182 -1.45 4.66 4.71
C THR A 182 -0.17 4.73 5.52
N GLY A 183 -0.02 5.78 6.34
CA GLY A 183 1.10 5.83 7.26
C GLY A 183 0.95 6.84 8.39
N LEU A 184 1.85 6.71 9.34
CA LEU A 184 2.10 7.62 10.45
C LEU A 184 3.56 8.06 10.35
N ASP A 185 3.79 9.34 10.61
CA ASP A 185 5.10 9.97 10.53
C ASP A 185 5.27 10.99 11.65
N ARG A 186 6.43 11.64 11.69
CA ARG A 186 6.71 12.79 12.54
C ARG A 186 7.12 13.97 11.66
N GLY A 187 6.45 15.10 11.84
CA GLY A 187 6.78 16.36 11.18
C GLY A 187 8.11 16.92 11.66
N LYS A 188 8.68 17.86 10.89
CA LYS A 188 9.91 18.57 11.27
C LYS A 188 9.75 19.41 12.54
N ASP A 189 8.52 19.79 12.84
CA ASP A 189 8.08 20.46 14.06
C ASP A 189 7.89 19.49 15.25
N GLY A 190 8.19 18.21 15.07
CA GLY A 190 8.06 17.17 16.09
C GLY A 190 6.64 16.64 16.28
N LEU A 191 5.65 17.21 15.58
CA LEU A 191 4.26 16.80 15.69
C LEU A 191 4.01 15.46 15.00
N PRO A 192 3.14 14.59 15.54
CA PRO A 192 2.69 13.41 14.81
C PRO A 192 1.97 13.79 13.52
N VAL A 193 2.18 13.02 12.46
CA VAL A 193 1.61 13.25 11.13
C VAL A 193 0.87 12.00 10.68
N LEU A 194 -0.36 12.16 10.21
CA LEU A 194 -1.08 11.12 9.48
C LEU A 194 -0.87 11.31 7.98
N VAL A 195 -0.54 10.22 7.28
CA VAL A 195 -0.31 10.19 5.83
C VAL A 195 -1.45 9.44 5.17
N PHE A 196 -2.25 10.17 4.40
CA PHE A 196 -3.39 9.66 3.68
C PHE A 196 -3.08 9.57 2.18
N ALA A 197 -3.36 8.44 1.56
CA ALA A 197 -3.36 8.32 0.11
C ALA A 197 -4.77 8.60 -0.42
N SER A 198 -4.87 9.38 -1.49
CA SER A 198 -6.13 9.62 -2.19
C SER A 198 -6.38 8.53 -3.25
N ASP A 199 -7.64 8.40 -3.64
CA ASP A 199 -8.11 7.56 -4.75
C ASP A 199 -7.43 7.86 -6.11
N ILE A 200 -7.07 9.12 -6.36
CA ILE A 200 -6.43 9.58 -7.61
C ILE A 200 -4.90 9.72 -7.54
N ALA A 201 -4.22 8.87 -6.78
CA ALA A 201 -2.75 8.88 -6.64
C ALA A 201 -2.14 10.20 -6.10
N GLY A 202 -2.87 10.88 -5.21
CA GLY A 202 -2.37 11.97 -4.39
C GLY A 202 -2.10 11.53 -2.94
N GLU A 203 -1.42 12.38 -2.19
CA GLU A 203 -1.12 12.21 -0.77
C GLU A 203 -1.51 13.48 -0.01
N ALA A 204 -2.18 13.32 1.13
CA ALA A 204 -2.41 14.36 2.12
C ALA A 204 -1.71 14.01 3.43
N ARG A 205 -0.90 14.93 3.92
CA ARG A 205 -0.16 14.82 5.18
C ARG A 205 -0.76 15.78 6.18
N VAL A 206 -1.27 15.26 7.29
CA VAL A 206 -1.97 16.03 8.33
C VAL A 206 -1.15 15.97 9.60
N SER A 207 -0.52 17.09 9.98
CA SER A 207 0.09 17.23 11.31
C SER A 207 -1.00 17.42 12.35
N VAL A 208 -0.85 16.80 13.51
CA VAL A 208 -1.81 16.93 14.60
C VAL A 208 -1.18 17.47 15.87
N ARG A 209 -1.96 18.24 16.62
CA ARG A 209 -1.62 18.66 17.98
C ARG A 209 -2.56 18.00 18.96
N ARG A 210 -2.00 17.53 20.06
CA ARG A 210 -2.79 17.06 21.20
C ARG A 210 -3.27 18.26 21.99
N THR A 211 -4.59 18.38 22.14
CA THR A 211 -5.23 19.33 23.03
C THR A 211 -6.09 18.56 24.02
N ARG A 212 -5.67 18.53 25.29
CA ARG A 212 -6.26 17.68 26.33
C ARG A 212 -6.26 16.20 25.90
N ASN A 213 -7.43 15.66 25.55
CA ASN A 213 -7.63 14.27 25.14
C ASN A 213 -8.00 14.11 23.66
N GLU A 214 -7.93 15.19 22.88
CA GLU A 214 -8.28 15.19 21.47
C GLU A 214 -7.06 15.50 20.60
N LEU A 215 -6.97 14.83 19.45
CA LEU A 215 -6.02 15.14 18.40
C LEU A 215 -6.70 16.05 17.38
N LEU A 216 -6.26 17.30 17.32
CA LEU A 216 -6.78 18.29 16.38
C LEU A 216 -5.80 18.46 15.21
N PRO A 217 -6.29 18.54 13.97
CA PRO A 217 -5.45 18.83 12.83
C PRO A 217 -4.90 20.25 12.96
N TRP A 218 -3.59 20.38 12.77
CA TRP A 218 -2.86 21.64 12.89
C TRP A 218 -2.49 22.22 11.53
N SER A 219 -2.00 21.37 10.63
CA SER A 219 -1.61 21.77 9.28
C SER A 219 -1.80 20.62 8.31
N VAL A 220 -2.07 20.95 7.04
CA VAL A 220 -2.22 19.97 5.96
C VAL A 220 -1.31 20.34 4.81
N ALA A 221 -0.60 19.35 4.26
CA ALA A 221 0.13 19.46 3.02
C ALA A 221 -0.38 18.41 2.03
N CYS A 222 -0.69 18.83 0.81
CA CYS A 222 -1.15 17.93 -0.24
C CYS A 222 -0.15 17.89 -1.39
N SER A 223 0.09 16.70 -1.92
CA SER A 223 0.86 16.46 -3.14
C SER A 223 0.05 15.49 -4.00
N GLY A 224 0.15 15.57 -5.33
CA GLY A 224 -0.66 14.71 -6.20
C GLY A 224 -1.04 15.37 -7.51
N ALA A 225 -1.52 14.56 -8.44
CA ALA A 225 -1.63 14.88 -9.86
C ALA A 225 -2.33 16.23 -10.11
N ARG A 226 -1.54 17.20 -10.61
CA ARG A 226 -2.09 18.38 -11.29
C ARG A 226 -2.72 17.96 -12.61
#